data_AF-A0A960DZC9-F1
#
_entry.id   AF-A0A960DZC9-F1
#
_cell.length_a   1.000
_cell.length_b   1.000
_cell.length_c   1.000
_cell.angle_alpha   90.00
_cell.angle_beta   90.00
_cell.angle_gamma   90.00
#
_symmetry.space_group_name_H-M   'P 1'
#
loop_
_entity.id
_entity.type
_entity.pdbx_description
1 polymer ?
#
loop_
_entity_poly.entity_id
_entity_poly.type
_entity_poly.pdbx_seq_one_letter_code
_entity_poly.pdbx_strand_id
1 'polypeptide(L)'
;QTAAALVLFGEVVAGDDAVAAGLAWRCVDDDDLLDAAATLASKVAAAPRELAGRIKATLADVAAIDLHAEAVERELGDQVWSIGQPAFAERLAALQAKIAGSG
;
A
#
# COMPACT_ATOMS: atom_id res chain seq x y z
N GLN A 1 -1.70 24.12 -0.86
CA GLN A 1 -2.80 25.05 -1.21
C GLN A 1 -4.10 24.34 -1.62
N THR A 2 -4.06 23.12 -2.20
CA THR A 2 -5.26 22.36 -2.62
C THR A 2 -6.28 22.12 -1.50
N ALA A 3 -5.85 21.77 -0.29
CA ALA A 3 -6.76 21.59 0.84
C ALA A 3 -7.56 22.87 1.19
N ALA A 4 -6.93 24.04 1.12
CA ALA A 4 -7.60 25.32 1.36
C ALA A 4 -8.61 25.65 0.25
N ALA A 5 -8.28 25.37 -1.02
CA ALA A 5 -9.19 25.54 -2.16
C ALA A 5 -10.49 24.73 -1.98
N LEU A 6 -10.36 23.45 -1.62
CA LEU A 6 -11.51 22.56 -1.41
C LEU A 6 -12.32 22.94 -0.17
N VAL A 7 -11.66 23.23 0.96
CA VAL A 7 -12.33 23.38 2.27
C VAL A 7 -12.84 24.80 2.53
N LEU A 8 -12.06 25.83 2.18
CA LEU A 8 -12.42 27.22 2.47
C LEU A 8 -13.23 27.87 1.34
N PHE A 9 -13.01 27.43 0.10
CA PHE A 9 -13.58 28.06 -1.09
C PHE A 9 -14.55 27.13 -1.84
N GLY A 10 -14.65 25.86 -1.45
CA GLY A 10 -15.63 24.93 -2.01
C GLY A 10 -15.35 24.49 -3.45
N GLU A 11 -14.10 24.62 -3.90
CA GLU A 11 -13.69 24.16 -5.23
C GLU A 11 -13.93 22.66 -5.40
N VAL A 12 -14.27 22.23 -6.62
CA VAL A 12 -14.45 20.82 -6.98
C VAL A 12 -13.31 20.41 -7.89
N VAL A 13 -12.69 19.27 -7.61
CA VAL A 13 -11.61 18.71 -8.44
C VAL A 13 -12.12 17.60 -9.33
N ALA A 14 -11.65 17.60 -10.59
CA ALA A 14 -11.88 16.51 -11.52
C ALA A 14 -11.05 15.27 -11.10
N GLY A 15 -11.37 14.11 -11.68
CA GLY A 15 -10.77 12.84 -11.30
C GLY A 15 -9.25 12.81 -11.41
N ASP A 16 -8.68 13.27 -12.52
CA ASP A 16 -7.23 13.33 -12.71
C ASP A 16 -6.54 14.30 -11.75
N ASP A 17 -7.17 15.45 -11.49
CA ASP A 17 -6.65 16.43 -10.52
C ASP A 17 -6.70 15.89 -9.09
N ALA A 18 -7.71 15.08 -8.76
CA ALA A 18 -7.79 14.39 -7.48
C ALA A 18 -6.66 13.36 -7.30
N VAL A 19 -6.25 12.68 -8.39
CA VAL A 19 -5.08 11.78 -8.36
C VAL A 19 -3.78 12.58 -8.18
N ALA A 20 -3.60 13.66 -8.95
CA ALA A 20 -2.42 14.52 -8.83
C ALA A 20 -2.30 15.15 -7.44
N ALA A 21 -3.44 15.46 -6.80
CA ALA A 21 -3.51 15.98 -5.43
C ALA A 21 -3.35 14.90 -4.34
N GLY A 22 -3.27 13.62 -4.70
CA GLY A 22 -3.18 12.50 -3.76
C GLY A 22 -4.47 12.18 -3.01
N LEU A 23 -5.62 12.72 -3.46
CA LEU A 23 -6.94 12.47 -2.88
C LEU A 23 -7.57 11.17 -3.40
N ALA A 24 -7.18 10.75 -4.60
CA ALA A 24 -7.55 9.48 -5.20
C ALA A 24 -6.29 8.70 -5.58
N TRP A 25 -6.35 7.37 -5.55
CA TRP A 25 -5.24 6.52 -5.99
C TRP A 25 -5.14 6.44 -7.52
N ARG A 26 -6.29 6.38 -8.21
CA ARG A 26 -6.38 6.28 -9.67
C ARG A 26 -7.75 6.81 -10.15
N CYS A 27 -7.76 7.50 -11.27
CA CYS A 27 -8.95 7.86 -12.03
C CYS A 27 -9.09 6.90 -13.22
N VAL A 28 -10.32 6.49 -13.53
CA VAL A 28 -10.67 5.59 -14.65
C VAL A 28 -11.97 6.11 -15.29
N ASP A 29 -12.26 5.65 -16.50
CA ASP A 29 -13.54 5.94 -17.15
C ASP A 29 -14.71 5.37 -16.32
N ASP A 30 -15.88 6.02 -16.39
CA ASP A 30 -17.04 5.67 -15.56
C ASP A 30 -17.51 4.23 -15.82
N ASP A 31 -17.50 3.81 -17.09
CA ASP A 31 -17.85 2.46 -17.51
C ASP A 31 -16.89 1.38 -16.97
N ASP A 32 -15.65 1.76 -16.62
CA ASP A 32 -14.61 0.85 -16.11
C ASP A 32 -14.54 0.83 -14.58
N LEU A 33 -15.25 1.73 -13.89
CA LEU A 33 -15.07 1.97 -12.44
C LEU A 33 -15.29 0.71 -11.60
N LEU A 34 -16.40 0.00 -11.85
CA LEU A 34 -16.77 -1.17 -11.07
C LEU A 34 -15.79 -2.33 -11.28
N ASP A 35 -15.36 -2.56 -12.52
CA ASP A 35 -14.41 -3.62 -12.87
C ASP A 35 -13.02 -3.33 -12.30
N ALA A 36 -12.58 -2.07 -12.37
CA ALA A 36 -11.35 -1.61 -11.77
C ALA A 36 -11.34 -1.79 -10.24
N ALA A 37 -12.45 -1.48 -9.56
CA ALA A 37 -12.60 -1.64 -8.13
C ALA A 37 -12.62 -3.13 -7.71
N ALA A 38 -13.38 -3.96 -8.43
CA ALA A 38 -13.43 -5.40 -8.18
C ALA A 38 -12.07 -6.07 -8.39
N THR A 39 -11.34 -5.67 -9.43
CA THR A 39 -9.97 -6.14 -9.71
C THR A 39 -8.98 -5.73 -8.63
N LEU A 40 -9.13 -4.55 -8.04
CA LEU A 40 -8.30 -4.13 -6.91
C LEU A 40 -8.61 -4.96 -5.66
N ALA A 41 -9.90 -5.14 -5.35
CA ALA A 41 -10.35 -5.91 -4.19
C ALA A 41 -9.96 -7.39 -4.26
N SER A 42 -9.99 -8.00 -5.45
CA SER A 42 -9.63 -9.40 -5.63
C SER A 42 -8.18 -9.71 -5.20
N LYS A 43 -7.27 -8.74 -5.37
CA LYS A 43 -5.85 -8.88 -4.98
C LYS A 43 -5.68 -9.08 -3.48
N VAL A 44 -6.42 -8.33 -2.66
CA VAL A 44 -6.37 -8.50 -1.20
C VAL A 44 -7.22 -9.67 -0.73
N ALA A 45 -8.33 -9.99 -1.43
CA ALA A 45 -9.16 -11.15 -1.14
C ALA A 45 -8.40 -12.48 -1.35
N ALA A 46 -7.46 -12.52 -2.29
CA ALA A 46 -6.59 -13.67 -2.52
C ALA A 46 -5.49 -13.84 -1.45
N ALA A 47 -5.25 -12.83 -0.61
CA ALA A 47 -4.25 -12.92 0.46
C ALA A 47 -4.82 -13.61 1.71
N PRO A 48 -4.00 -14.30 2.52
CA PRO A 48 -4.42 -14.81 3.82
C PRO A 48 -5.02 -13.68 4.69
N ARG A 49 -6.24 -13.89 5.20
CA ARG A 49 -7.00 -12.87 5.93
C ARG A 49 -6.23 -12.23 7.09
N GLU A 50 -5.52 -13.05 7.86
CA GLU A 50 -4.72 -12.56 8.98
C GLU A 50 -3.56 -11.66 8.51
N LEU A 51 -2.87 -12.05 7.43
CA LEU A 51 -1.79 -11.27 6.85
C LEU A 51 -2.29 -9.91 6.34
N ALA A 52 -3.40 -9.89 5.59
CA ALA A 52 -4.01 -8.66 5.12
C ALA A 52 -4.44 -7.74 6.29
N GLY A 53 -4.97 -8.33 7.36
CA GLY A 53 -5.32 -7.62 8.59
C GLY A 53 -4.12 -6.98 9.28
N ARG A 54 -3.02 -7.72 9.44
CA ARG A 54 -1.77 -7.21 10.03
C ARG A 54 -1.16 -6.09 9.20
N ILE A 55 -1.06 -6.26 7.87
CA ILE A 55 -0.55 -5.21 6.97
C ILE A 55 -1.36 -3.93 7.11
N LYS A 56 -2.70 -4.03 7.12
CA LYS A 56 -3.57 -2.88 7.31
C LYS A 56 -3.35 -2.19 8.66
N ALA A 57 -3.18 -2.96 9.74
CA ALA A 57 -2.89 -2.42 11.06
C ALA A 57 -1.55 -1.69 11.09
N THR A 58 -0.47 -2.29 10.57
CA THR A 58 0.84 -1.64 10.49
C THR A 58 0.81 -0.34 9.70
N LEU A 59 0.12 -0.31 8.55
CA LEU A 59 -0.01 0.92 7.75
C LEU A 59 -0.76 2.03 8.51
N ALA A 60 -1.79 1.67 9.28
CA ALA A 60 -2.52 2.64 10.11
C ALA A 60 -1.68 3.15 11.28
N ASP A 61 -0.93 2.26 11.93
CA ASP A 61 -0.06 2.60 13.06
C ASP A 61 1.08 3.53 12.62
N VAL A 62 1.72 3.25 11.47
CA VAL A 62 2.80 4.11 10.92
C VAL A 62 2.27 5.47 10.49
N ALA A 63 1.04 5.55 9.95
CA ALA A 63 0.42 6.81 9.57
C ALA A 63 0.13 7.75 10.77
N ALA A 64 0.14 7.22 12.00
CA ALA A 64 -0.07 7.97 13.24
C ALA A 64 1.23 8.43 13.93
N ILE A 65 2.40 8.10 13.37
CA ILE A 65 3.71 8.46 13.95
C ILE A 65 4.27 9.69 13.23
N ASP A 66 4.16 10.86 13.86
CA ASP A 66 4.61 12.16 13.32
C ASP A 66 6.14 12.37 13.32
N LEU A 67 6.93 11.42 13.86
CA LEU A 67 8.40 11.50 13.89
C LEU A 67 9.03 10.29 13.17
N HIS A 68 9.62 10.56 12.01
CA HIS A 68 10.24 9.56 11.11
C HIS A 68 11.29 8.66 11.81
N ALA A 69 11.95 9.14 12.87
CA ALA A 69 12.92 8.36 13.63
C ALA A 69 12.28 7.26 14.51
N GLU A 70 11.13 7.52 15.13
CA GLU A 70 10.41 6.55 15.96
C GLU A 70 9.70 5.48 15.12
N ALA A 71 9.23 5.87 13.92
CA ALA A 71 8.65 4.92 12.95
C ALA A 71 9.70 3.89 12.47
N VAL A 72 10.94 4.32 12.23
CA VAL A 72 12.04 3.43 11.81
C VAL A 72 12.43 2.46 12.92
N GLU A 73 12.55 2.90 14.18
CA GLU A 73 12.85 1.99 15.30
C GLU A 73 11.72 0.99 15.56
N ARG A 74 10.46 1.40 15.41
CA ARG A 74 9.30 0.53 15.57
C ARG A 74 9.18 -0.53 14.48
N GLU A 75 9.51 -0.17 13.23
CA GLU A 75 9.43 -1.06 12.07
C GLU A 75 10.62 -2.03 11.98
N LEU A 76 11.78 -1.66 12.54
CA LEU A 76 12.99 -2.49 12.54
C LEU A 76 12.76 -3.84 13.23
N GLY A 77 12.01 -3.88 14.34
CA GLY A 77 11.72 -5.11 15.08
C GLY A 77 10.90 -6.12 14.26
N ASP A 78 9.88 -5.64 13.55
CA ASP A 78 8.99 -6.47 12.74
C ASP A 78 9.70 -6.95 11.45
N GLN A 79 10.58 -6.13 10.87
CA GLN A 79 11.43 -6.54 9.76
C GLN A 79 12.48 -7.60 10.16
N VAL A 80 13.15 -7.42 11.31
CA VAL A 80 14.10 -8.41 11.85
C VAL A 80 13.41 -9.74 12.14
N TRP A 81 12.21 -9.70 12.73
CA TRP A 81 11.40 -10.89 12.96
C TRP A 81 11.02 -11.59 11.65
N SER A 82 10.62 -10.82 10.62
CA SER A 82 10.24 -11.36 9.30
C SER A 82 11.39 -12.08 8.60
N ILE A 83 12.63 -11.60 8.73
CA ILE A 83 13.81 -12.25 8.15
C ILE A 83 14.10 -13.60 8.81
N GLY A 84 13.75 -13.75 10.08
CA GLY A 84 13.85 -15.01 10.81
C GLY A 84 12.77 -16.05 10.49
N GLN A 85 11.75 -15.70 9.69
CA GLN A 85 10.65 -16.62 9.40
C GLN A 85 10.95 -17.60 8.25
N PRO A 86 10.44 -18.84 8.31
CA PRO A 86 10.63 -19.85 7.25
C PRO A 86 10.19 -19.37 5.86
N ALA A 87 9.08 -18.62 5.80
CA ALA A 87 8.54 -18.09 4.56
C ALA A 87 9.48 -17.07 3.86
N PHE A 88 10.35 -16.40 4.62
CA PHE A 88 11.36 -15.51 4.06
C PHE A 88 12.48 -16.30 3.39
N ALA A 89 12.93 -17.39 4.02
CA ALA A 89 13.91 -18.30 3.43
C ALA A 89 13.40 -18.94 2.13
N GLU A 90 12.14 -19.34 2.09
CA GLU A 90 11.50 -19.87 0.88
C GLU A 90 11.43 -18.84 -0.26
N ARG A 91 11.06 -17.59 0.05
CA ARG A 91 11.05 -16.49 -0.92
C ARG A 91 12.45 -16.16 -1.43
N LEU A 92 13.46 -16.17 -0.56
CA LEU A 92 14.85 -15.90 -0.93
C LEU A 92 15.38 -17.01 -1.85
N ALA A 93 15.10 -18.27 -1.56
CA ALA A 93 15.46 -19.40 -2.40
C ALA A 93 14.80 -19.33 -3.79
N ALA A 94 13.52 -18.95 -3.87
CA ALA A 94 12.83 -18.75 -5.14
C ALA A 94 13.43 -17.60 -5.98
N LEU A 95 13.84 -16.51 -5.33
CA LEU A 95 14.52 -15.38 -5.99
C LEU A 95 15.90 -15.79 -6.52
N GLN A 96 16.68 -16.53 -5.73
CA GLN A 96 17.99 -17.04 -6.14
C GLN A 96 17.87 -17.99 -7.34
N ALA A 97 16.89 -18.90 -7.33
CA ALA A 97 16.62 -19.81 -8.44
C ALA A 97 16.24 -19.07 -9.73
N LYS A 98 15.44 -18.00 -9.62
CA LYS A 98 15.06 -17.15 -10.77
C LYS A 98 16.27 -16.44 -11.37
N ILE A 99 17.18 -15.93 -10.54
CA ILE A 99 18.41 -15.26 -10.99
C ILE A 99 19.36 -16.27 -11.64
N ALA A 100 19.54 -17.45 -11.04
CA ALA A 100 20.40 -18.51 -11.56
C ALA A 100 19.89 -19.13 -12.87
N GLY A 101 18.56 -19.17 -13.10
CA GLY A 101 17.96 -19.65 -14.34
C GLY A 101 17.79 -18.58 -15.43
N SER A 102 18.21 -17.33 -15.18
CA SER A 102 18.18 -16.23 -16.15
C SER A 102 19.55 -15.95 -16.80
N GLY A 103 20.54 -16.81 -16.55
CA GLY A 103 21.85 -16.84 -17.22
C GLY A 103 22.03 -18.13 -18.00
#